data_AF-A0A3D4I0P0-F1
#
_entry.id   AF-A0A3D4I0P0-F1
#
_cell.length_a   1.000
_cell.length_b   1.000
_cell.length_c   1.000
_cell.angle_alpha   90.00
_cell.angle_beta   90.00
_cell.angle_gamma   90.00
#
_symmetry.space_group_name_H-M   'P 1'
#
loop_
_entity.id
_entity.type
_entity.pdbx_description
1 polymer ?
#
loop_
_entity_poly.entity_id
_entity_poly.type
_entity_poly.pdbx_seq_one_letter_code
_entity_poly.pdbx_strand_id
1 'polypeptide(L)'
;EKAEEMCSLAAGELGINANDVIVASTGVIGQVLPIEPIQSAMPALVMSLSKDGSENAAKAIMTTDTAVKNLAVEYTSLGKTVKIGGIAKGSGMIHPNMG
;
A
#
# COMPACT_ATOMS: atom_id res chain seq x y z
N GLU A 1 14.33 -4.60 11.49
CA GLU A 1 14.09 -6.02 11.19
C GLU A 1 12.77 -6.28 10.46
N LYS A 2 11.59 -6.39 11.11
CA LYS A 2 10.35 -6.81 10.38
C LYS A 2 9.96 -5.92 9.20
N ALA A 3 10.12 -4.60 9.33
CA ALA A 3 9.88 -3.66 8.22
C ALA A 3 10.83 -3.91 7.02
N GLU A 4 12.11 -4.14 7.29
CA GLU A 4 13.12 -4.42 6.25
C GLU A 4 12.90 -5.80 5.62
N GLU A 5 12.47 -6.77 6.42
CA GLU A 5 12.09 -8.11 5.97
C GLU A 5 10.90 -8.05 5.01
N MET A 6 9.86 -7.26 5.31
CA MET A 6 8.73 -7.04 4.40
C MET A 6 9.16 -6.44 3.06
N CYS A 7 10.02 -5.42 3.07
CA CYS A 7 10.58 -4.85 1.84
C CYS A 7 11.36 -5.90 1.03
N SER A 8 12.20 -6.69 1.70
CA SER A 8 13.03 -7.73 1.07
C SER A 8 12.17 -8.84 0.45
N LEU A 9 11.12 -9.28 1.15
CA LEU A 9 10.18 -10.29 0.65
C LEU A 9 9.44 -9.80 -0.60
N ALA A 10 8.89 -8.59 -0.56
CA ALA A 10 8.19 -8.01 -1.70
C ALA A 10 9.13 -7.80 -2.89
N ALA A 11 10.33 -7.27 -2.65
CA ALA A 11 11.33 -7.04 -3.69
C ALA A 11 11.81 -8.34 -4.34
N GLY A 12 12.00 -9.40 -3.55
CA GLY A 12 12.38 -10.72 -4.04
C GLY A 12 11.35 -11.31 -4.99
N GLU A 13 10.07 -11.29 -4.61
CA GLU A 13 8.97 -11.79 -5.45
C GLU A 13 8.71 -10.90 -6.69
N LEU A 14 8.94 -9.58 -6.58
CA LEU A 14 8.81 -8.63 -7.70
C LEU A 14 10.02 -8.61 -8.64
N GLY A 15 11.17 -9.16 -8.23
CA GLY A 15 12.42 -9.08 -8.98
C GLY A 15 13.02 -7.67 -9.07
N ILE A 16 12.83 -6.83 -8.05
CA ILE A 16 13.34 -5.44 -7.98
C ILE A 16 14.29 -5.23 -6.80
N ASN A 17 14.87 -4.03 -6.67
CA ASN A 17 15.71 -3.69 -5.53
C ASN A 17 14.84 -3.45 -4.28
N ALA A 18 15.25 -3.96 -3.12
CA ALA A 18 14.56 -3.71 -1.85
C ALA A 18 14.47 -2.21 -1.48
N ASN A 19 15.43 -1.39 -1.92
CA ASN A 19 15.41 0.05 -1.71
C ASN A 19 14.36 0.78 -2.57
N ASP A 20 13.80 0.12 -3.59
CA ASP A 20 12.68 0.65 -4.39
C ASP A 20 11.32 0.34 -3.74
N VAL A 21 11.31 -0.38 -2.61
CA VAL A 21 10.09 -0.77 -1.87
C VAL A 21 10.00 0.01 -0.57
N ILE A 22 8.87 0.71 -0.39
CA ILE A 22 8.53 1.39 0.85
C ILE A 22 7.48 0.57 1.59
N VAL A 23 7.66 0.42 2.91
CA VAL A 23 6.68 -0.22 3.81
C VAL A 23 6.01 0.82 4.70
N ALA A 24 4.69 0.68 4.86
CA ALA A 24 3.89 1.45 5.81
C ALA A 24 3.02 0.49 6.63
N SER A 25 2.76 0.85 7.89
CA SER A 25 1.89 0.08 8.79
C SER A 25 1.02 1.02 9.61
N THR A 26 -0.21 0.59 9.89
CA THR A 26 -1.18 1.35 10.67
C THR A 26 -2.08 0.39 11.44
N GLY A 27 -2.40 0.72 12.69
CA GLY A 27 -3.16 -0.17 13.56
C GLY A 27 -2.81 0.05 15.03
N VAL A 28 -2.79 -1.05 15.78
CA VAL A 28 -2.55 -1.03 17.23
C VAL A 28 -1.06 -0.77 17.52
N ILE A 29 -0.79 0.24 18.35
CA ILE A 29 0.57 0.57 18.81
C ILE A 29 1.03 -0.46 19.86
N GLY A 30 2.30 -0.87 19.79
CA GLY A 30 2.93 -1.75 20.77
C GLY A 30 2.68 -3.25 20.56
N GLN A 31 1.90 -3.62 19.55
CA GLN A 31 1.72 -5.02 19.15
C GLN A 31 2.85 -5.43 18.20
N VAL A 32 3.47 -6.58 18.46
CA VAL A 32 4.49 -7.14 17.58
C VAL A 32 3.81 -7.71 16.35
N LEU A 33 4.27 -7.31 15.16
CA LEU A 33 3.75 -7.79 13.89
C LEU A 33 4.23 -9.23 13.63
N PRO A 34 3.32 -10.22 13.46
CA PRO A 34 3.71 -11.55 13.00
C PRO A 34 4.08 -11.48 11.51
N ILE A 35 5.29 -11.93 11.15
CA ILE A 35 5.78 -11.82 9.77
C ILE A 35 5.35 -13.01 8.90
N GLU A 36 5.11 -14.16 9.54
CA GLU A 36 4.89 -15.45 8.88
C GLU A 36 3.69 -15.42 7.93
N PRO A 37 2.55 -14.78 8.26
CA PRO A 37 1.43 -14.63 7.33
C PRO A 37 1.78 -13.77 6.11
N ILE A 38 2.58 -12.71 6.30
CA ILE A 38 2.99 -11.81 5.22
C ILE A 38 3.93 -12.56 4.26
N GLN A 39 4.93 -13.25 4.81
CA GLN A 39 5.85 -14.08 4.04
C GLN A 39 5.12 -15.15 3.24
N SER A 40 4.20 -15.88 3.87
CA SER A 40 3.47 -16.97 3.23
C SER A 40 2.52 -16.47 2.13
N ALA A 41 1.98 -15.26 2.25
CA ALA A 41 1.05 -14.69 1.27
C ALA A 41 1.74 -13.94 0.11
N MET A 42 3.02 -13.59 0.24
CA MET A 42 3.71 -12.72 -0.72
C MET A 42 3.67 -13.23 -2.17
N PRO A 43 3.93 -14.52 -2.47
CA PRO A 43 3.89 -14.99 -3.85
C PRO A 43 2.49 -14.83 -4.48
N ALA A 44 1.44 -15.14 -3.71
CA ALA A 44 0.06 -14.98 -4.16
C ALA A 44 -0.31 -13.50 -4.36
N LEU A 45 0.19 -12.61 -3.49
CA LEU A 45 -0.04 -11.17 -3.59
C LEU A 45 0.57 -10.62 -4.89
N VAL A 46 1.81 -10.98 -5.22
CA VAL A 46 2.47 -10.55 -6.47
C VAL A 46 1.78 -11.12 -7.70
N MET A 47 1.34 -12.39 -7.67
CA MET A 47 0.53 -12.96 -8.76
C MET A 47 -0.81 -12.25 -8.96
N SER A 48 -1.35 -11.60 -7.92
CA SER A 48 -2.65 -10.91 -7.98
C SER A 48 -2.57 -9.46 -8.49
N LEU A 49 -1.38 -8.95 -8.82
CA LEU A 49 -1.22 -7.59 -9.33
C LEU A 49 -2.09 -7.34 -10.56
N SER A 50 -2.83 -6.24 -10.52
CA SER A 50 -3.77 -5.86 -11.57
C SER A 50 -3.86 -4.36 -11.71
N LYS A 51 -4.13 -3.90 -12.94
CA LYS A 51 -4.42 -2.49 -13.24
C LYS A 51 -5.70 -1.99 -12.56
N ASP A 52 -6.61 -2.91 -12.23
CA ASP A 52 -7.91 -2.63 -11.62
C ASP A 52 -7.96 -3.00 -10.13
N GLY A 53 -6.82 -3.34 -9.52
CA GLY A 53 -6.73 -3.81 -8.12
C GLY A 53 -6.83 -2.72 -7.05
N SER A 54 -7.02 -1.45 -7.42
CA SER A 54 -6.94 -0.30 -6.52
C SER A 54 -7.99 -0.30 -5.41
N GLU A 55 -9.21 -0.79 -5.69
CA GLU A 55 -10.28 -0.90 -4.70
C GLU A 55 -9.93 -1.88 -3.57
N ASN A 56 -9.29 -3.01 -3.91
CA ASN A 56 -8.83 -3.98 -2.93
C ASN A 56 -7.69 -3.40 -2.08
N ALA A 57 -6.75 -2.68 -2.70
CA ALA A 57 -5.69 -1.98 -1.98
C ALA A 57 -6.24 -0.91 -1.02
N ALA A 58 -7.21 -0.11 -1.46
CA ALA A 58 -7.85 0.92 -0.64
C ALA A 58 -8.55 0.33 0.59
N LYS A 59 -9.24 -0.81 0.43
CA LYS A 59 -9.86 -1.54 1.55
C LYS A 59 -8.81 -2.11 2.50
N ALA A 60 -7.73 -2.68 1.97
CA ALA A 60 -6.71 -3.35 2.78
C ALA A 60 -5.97 -2.43 3.76
N ILE A 61 -5.87 -1.13 3.45
CA ILE A 61 -5.21 -0.15 4.34
C ILE A 61 -6.13 0.46 5.40
N MET A 62 -7.45 0.18 5.36
CA MET A 62 -8.42 0.73 6.31
C MET A 62 -8.18 0.22 7.74
N THR A 63 -8.55 1.05 8.72
CA THR A 63 -8.55 0.67 10.16
C THR A 63 -9.93 0.90 10.76
N THR A 64 -10.12 2.00 11.50
CA THR A 64 -11.42 2.46 12.00
C THR A 64 -12.19 3.27 10.95
N ASP A 65 -11.81 3.18 9.68
CA ASP A 65 -12.46 3.87 8.57
C ASP A 65 -13.85 3.25 8.33
N THR A 66 -14.88 4.07 8.13
CA THR A 66 -16.25 3.60 7.81
C THR A 66 -16.57 3.63 6.31
N ALA A 67 -15.69 4.22 5.51
CA ALA A 67 -15.81 4.32 4.06
C ALA A 67 -14.44 4.28 3.40
N VAL A 68 -14.39 3.62 2.24
CA VAL A 68 -13.23 3.58 1.34
C VAL A 68 -13.00 4.99 0.79
N LYS A 69 -11.73 5.41 0.70
CA LYS A 69 -11.33 6.71 0.15
C LYS A 69 -10.42 6.50 -1.05
N ASN A 70 -10.95 6.70 -2.24
CA ASN A 70 -10.21 6.65 -3.50
C ASN A 70 -10.70 7.75 -4.44
N LEU A 71 -9.82 8.22 -5.33
CA LEU A 71 -10.15 9.18 -6.37
C LEU A 71 -9.20 8.97 -7.56
N ALA A 72 -9.69 9.20 -8.77
CA ALA A 72 -8.86 9.28 -9.96
C ALA A 72 -9.25 10.51 -10.77
N VAL A 73 -8.25 11.17 -11.34
CA VAL A 73 -8.41 12.31 -12.26
C VAL A 73 -7.65 12.05 -13.55
N GLU A 74 -8.14 12.63 -14.63
CA GLU A 74 -7.52 12.57 -15.95
C GLU A 74 -7.32 13.98 -16.48
N TYR A 75 -6.16 14.24 -17.08
CA TYR A 75 -5.89 15.49 -17.79
C TYR A 75 -4.98 15.25 -18.99
N THR A 76 -5.04 16.14 -19.98
CA THR A 76 -4.17 16.09 -21.15
C THR A 76 -2.97 17.00 -20.96
N SER A 77 -1.77 16.46 -21.18
CA SER A 77 -0.51 17.22 -21.17
C SER A 77 0.34 16.83 -22.37
N LEU A 78 0.84 17.81 -23.12
CA LEU A 78 1.66 17.59 -24.33
C LEU A 78 1.02 16.60 -25.32
N GLY A 79 -0.31 16.67 -25.50
CA GLY A 79 -1.06 15.79 -26.39
C GLY A 79 -1.22 14.34 -25.89
N LYS A 80 -0.82 14.04 -24.65
CA LYS A 80 -0.99 12.72 -24.01
C LYS A 80 -2.00 12.79 -22.88
N THR A 81 -2.83 11.76 -22.77
CA THR A 81 -3.69 11.55 -21.60
C THR A 81 -2.86 11.07 -20.43
N VAL A 82 -2.93 11.78 -19.30
CA VAL A 82 -2.30 11.42 -18.03
C VAL A 82 -3.39 11.11 -17.01
N LYS A 83 -3.27 9.98 -16.33
CA LYS A 83 -4.18 9.54 -15.26
C LYS A 83 -3.45 9.55 -13.93
N ILE A 84 -4.05 10.17 -12.91
CA ILE A 84 -3.54 10.18 -11.55
C ILE A 84 -4.60 9.55 -10.65
N GLY A 85 -4.26 8.46 -9.98
CA GLY A 85 -5.11 7.80 -8.99
C GLY A 85 -4.51 7.92 -7.60
N GLY A 86 -5.37 7.97 -6.58
CA GLY A 86 -4.97 8.00 -5.18
C GLY A 86 -5.94 7.20 -4.32
N ILE A 87 -5.39 6.56 -3.29
CA ILE A 87 -6.13 5.91 -2.20
C ILE A 87 -5.68 6.51 -0.87
N ALA A 88 -6.56 6.56 0.12
CA ALA A 88 -6.24 7.09 1.43
C ALA A 88 -6.96 6.32 2.54
N LYS A 89 -6.45 6.44 3.76
CA LYS A 89 -7.08 5.93 4.98
C LYS A 89 -6.85 6.91 6.14
N GLY A 90 -7.64 6.76 7.18
CA GLY A 90 -7.60 7.62 8.36
C GLY A 90 -9.00 8.10 8.75
N SER A 91 -9.36 7.88 10.02
CA SER A 91 -10.61 8.35 10.62
C SER A 91 -10.47 8.80 12.07
N GLY A 92 -9.34 8.49 12.71
CA GLY A 92 -8.99 8.91 14.07
C GLY A 92 -7.46 9.01 14.19
N MET A 93 -6.97 9.70 15.22
CA MET A 93 -5.54 10.03 15.36
C MET A 93 -5.01 10.83 14.15
N ILE A 94 -5.81 11.77 13.65
CA ILE A 94 -5.52 12.54 12.43
C ILE A 94 -5.20 14.00 12.76
N HIS A 95 -3.91 14.33 12.70
CA HIS A 95 -3.39 15.69 12.66
C HIS A 95 -2.06 15.68 11.89
N PRO A 96 -2.10 15.52 10.55
CA PRO A 96 -0.88 15.37 9.76
C PRO A 96 -0.02 16.62 9.87
N ASN A 97 1.22 16.44 10.34
CA ASN A 97 2.27 17.46 10.33
C ASN A 97 3.50 16.84 9.66
N MET A 98 3.39 16.62 8.35
CA MET A 98 4.42 15.99 7.53
C MET A 98 5.22 17.10 6.85
N GLY A 99 6.55 17.13 7.06
CA GLY A 99 7.46 18.14 6.54
C GLY A 99 8.92 17.79 6.82
#